data_AF-A0A2K5P4F8-F1
#
_entry.id   AF-A0A2K5P4F8-F1
#
_cell.length_a   1.000
_cell.length_b   1.000
_cell.length_c   1.000
_cell.angle_alpha   90.00
_cell.angle_beta   90.00
_cell.angle_gamma   90.00
#
_symmetry.space_group_name_H-M   'P 1'
#
loop_
_entity.id
_entity.type
_entity.pdbx_description
1 polymer ?
#
loop_
_entity_poly.entity_id
_entity_poly.type
_entity_poly.pdbx_seq_one_letter_code
_entity_poly.pdbx_strand_id
1 'polypeptide(L)'
;MLLWPLLLLLLLLLLPTLALLMQQRSQDARLSWLAGLQHRVAWGALVWAATWQRWRLEQSTLHVHESQQQALRWCLQGAQRPHCSFTDISTFRNHLPLTKASQTQEEENGEQPLPPTSNQDLGEASLQATVLGLVALNKAYPEVLAQGGTARLTLTSPWPQPLPWPGNTLDRVGTRGTKDPRALLLDALRSPGLRALEAGTAVELLDVFLGLEADGEELAGAIAAGNPGAPLPERAAELREALEQGPRGLALRLWPKLQVVVTLDAGGQAEAVAALGALWCQGLAFFSPAYAASGGVLGLNLQPEQPYGLYLLPPGAPFIELLPVKEGTQEEAASTLLLTEAQQGKEYELVLTDHASLTRCRLGDVVRVVGVYNQCPVVRFIYRLGQTLSVRGEDIGEDLFSEALGRAVGQWPGAKLLDHGCVESSILEWGRTDGAEDTRLGSCPFTGSMCAHGVCSQILLRALLPTTRCLWR
;
A
#
# COMPACT_ATOMS: atom_id res chain seq x y z
N MET A 1 9.76 6.65 -37.60
CA MET A 1 8.51 7.46 -37.71
C MET A 1 7.54 6.99 -38.82
N LEU A 2 7.87 6.00 -39.66
CA LEU A 2 6.98 5.48 -40.73
C LEU A 2 6.00 4.36 -40.29
N LEU A 3 6.17 3.80 -39.08
CA LEU A 3 5.31 2.72 -38.57
C LEU A 3 3.89 3.18 -38.21
N TRP A 4 3.75 4.41 -37.71
CA TRP A 4 2.47 4.98 -37.29
C TRP A 4 1.47 5.19 -38.45
N PRO A 5 1.84 5.80 -39.59
CA PRO A 5 0.92 5.95 -40.72
C PRO A 5 0.57 4.61 -41.37
N LEU A 6 1.48 3.64 -41.39
CA LEU A 6 1.23 2.28 -41.87
C LEU A 6 0.23 1.52 -40.99
N LEU A 7 0.33 1.65 -39.66
CA LEU A 7 -0.61 1.07 -38.71
C LEU A 7 -2.01 1.68 -38.85
N LEU A 8 -2.09 3.00 -39.06
CA LEU A 8 -3.33 3.74 -39.29
C LEU A 8 -4.01 3.32 -40.61
N LEU A 9 -3.22 3.13 -41.67
CA LEU A 9 -3.72 2.64 -42.97
C LEU A 9 -4.25 1.19 -42.85
N LEU A 10 -3.56 0.34 -42.10
CA LEU A 10 -3.98 -1.04 -41.85
C LEU A 10 -5.30 -1.09 -41.05
N LEU A 11 -5.45 -0.21 -40.05
CA LEU A 11 -6.68 -0.09 -39.26
C LEU A 11 -7.87 0.36 -40.13
N LEU A 12 -7.65 1.33 -41.02
CA LEU A 12 -8.64 1.83 -41.98
C LEU A 12 -9.09 0.76 -42.98
N LEU A 13 -8.18 -0.13 -43.41
CA LEU A 13 -8.50 -1.24 -44.30
C LEU A 13 -9.26 -2.38 -43.60
N LEU A 14 -9.09 -2.54 -42.28
CA LEU A 14 -9.77 -3.57 -41.48
C LEU A 14 -11.17 -3.16 -41.01
N LEU A 15 -11.47 -1.86 -40.93
CA LEU A 15 -12.78 -1.31 -40.55
C LEU A 15 -13.98 -1.87 -41.36
N PRO A 16 -13.95 -1.97 -42.70
CA PRO A 16 -15.08 -2.50 -43.47
C PRO A 16 -15.28 -4.01 -43.30
N THR A 17 -14.20 -4.79 -43.11
CA THR A 17 -14.30 -6.24 -42.85
C THR A 17 -14.82 -6.52 -41.44
N LEU A 18 -14.43 -5.70 -40.46
CA LEU A 18 -15.00 -5.70 -39.11
C LEU A 18 -16.49 -5.35 -39.09
N ALA A 19 -16.90 -4.38 -39.90
CA ALA A 19 -18.31 -3.99 -40.03
C ALA A 19 -19.19 -5.13 -40.60
N LEU A 20 -18.69 -5.85 -41.62
CA LEU A 20 -19.35 -7.03 -42.19
C LEU A 20 -19.45 -8.19 -41.20
N LEU A 21 -18.38 -8.48 -40.45
CA LEU A 21 -18.37 -9.50 -39.39
C LEU A 21 -19.32 -9.17 -38.24
N MET A 22 -19.45 -7.88 -37.91
CA MET A 22 -20.37 -7.38 -36.89
C MET A 22 -21.83 -7.49 -37.33
N GLN A 23 -22.14 -7.40 -38.63
CA GLN A 23 -23.51 -7.46 -39.14
C GLN A 23 -24.12 -8.87 -39.09
N GLN A 24 -23.30 -9.93 -39.06
CA GLN A 24 -23.74 -11.33 -39.03
C GLN A 24 -23.93 -11.93 -37.62
N ARG A 25 -23.48 -11.26 -36.55
CA ARG A 25 -23.58 -11.78 -35.18
C ARG A 25 -24.87 -11.38 -34.46
N SER A 26 -25.34 -12.22 -33.54
CA SER A 26 -26.40 -11.88 -32.58
C SER A 26 -25.97 -10.73 -31.66
N GLN A 27 -26.92 -10.01 -31.05
CA GLN A 27 -26.62 -8.83 -30.22
C GLN A 27 -25.66 -9.16 -29.05
N ASP A 28 -25.83 -10.31 -28.38
CA ASP A 28 -24.92 -10.75 -27.30
C ASP A 28 -23.51 -11.11 -27.81
N ALA A 29 -23.42 -11.71 -29.00
CA ALA A 29 -22.14 -12.01 -29.64
C ALA A 29 -21.42 -10.74 -30.12
N ARG A 30 -22.14 -9.65 -30.37
CA ARG A 30 -21.55 -8.33 -30.69
C ARG A 30 -21.03 -7.63 -29.43
N LEU A 31 -21.78 -7.65 -28.33
CA LEU A 31 -21.35 -7.04 -27.06
C LEU A 31 -20.12 -7.72 -26.48
N SER A 32 -20.11 -9.06 -26.44
CA SER A 32 -18.94 -9.85 -26.00
C SER A 32 -17.71 -9.64 -26.90
N TRP A 33 -17.92 -9.54 -28.21
CA TRP A 33 -16.81 -9.25 -29.14
C TRP A 33 -16.27 -7.82 -28.98
N LEU A 34 -17.13 -6.83 -28.79
CA LEU A 34 -16.71 -5.44 -28.52
C LEU A 34 -15.95 -5.34 -27.20
N ALA A 35 -16.42 -6.00 -26.15
CA ALA A 35 -15.69 -6.10 -24.87
C ALA A 35 -14.31 -6.75 -25.06
N GLY A 36 -14.24 -7.85 -25.82
CA GLY A 36 -12.99 -8.53 -26.14
C GLY A 36 -12.04 -7.72 -27.05
N LEU A 37 -12.56 -6.84 -27.90
CA LEU A 37 -11.76 -5.91 -28.70
C LEU A 37 -11.25 -4.75 -27.82
N GLN A 38 -12.13 -4.16 -27.01
CA GLN A 38 -11.77 -3.10 -26.05
C GLN A 38 -10.68 -3.57 -25.11
N HIS A 39 -10.82 -4.77 -24.53
CA HIS A 39 -9.81 -5.38 -23.68
C HIS A 39 -8.46 -5.56 -24.40
N ARG A 40 -8.46 -6.01 -25.67
CA ARG A 40 -7.22 -6.14 -26.46
C ARG A 40 -6.55 -4.82 -26.79
N VAL A 41 -7.32 -3.79 -27.15
CA VAL A 41 -6.80 -2.44 -27.44
C VAL A 41 -6.26 -1.79 -26.17
N ALA A 42 -7.01 -1.90 -25.06
CA ALA A 42 -6.60 -1.50 -23.72
C ALA A 42 -5.27 -2.16 -23.33
N TRP A 43 -5.17 -3.47 -23.50
CA TRP A 43 -3.96 -4.22 -23.20
C TRP A 43 -2.77 -3.75 -24.06
N GLY A 44 -2.99 -3.56 -25.36
CA GLY A 44 -1.95 -3.03 -26.26
C GLY A 44 -1.44 -1.65 -25.82
N ALA A 45 -2.34 -0.76 -25.41
CA ALA A 45 -1.98 0.55 -24.89
C ALA A 45 -1.22 0.47 -23.55
N LEU A 46 -1.64 -0.41 -22.63
CA LEU A 46 -0.97 -0.63 -21.35
C LEU A 46 0.42 -1.22 -21.53
N VAL A 47 0.59 -2.20 -22.42
CA VAL A 47 1.91 -2.76 -22.76
C VAL A 47 2.80 -1.68 -23.37
N TRP A 48 2.29 -0.87 -24.30
CA TRP A 48 3.05 0.25 -24.86
C TRP A 48 3.46 1.26 -23.79
N ALA A 49 2.53 1.69 -22.94
CA ALA A 49 2.82 2.60 -21.83
C ALA A 49 3.85 2.00 -20.86
N ALA A 50 3.77 0.71 -20.57
CA ALA A 50 4.73 0.02 -19.73
C ALA A 50 6.11 -0.09 -20.38
N THR A 51 6.20 -0.34 -21.69
CA THR A 51 7.50 -0.32 -22.39
C THR A 51 8.13 1.07 -22.35
N TRP A 52 7.33 2.12 -22.49
CA TRP A 52 7.80 3.50 -22.37
C TRP A 52 8.26 3.83 -20.94
N GLN A 53 7.44 3.49 -19.93
CA GLN A 53 7.78 3.67 -18.51
C GLN A 53 9.02 2.87 -18.11
N ARG A 54 9.18 1.66 -18.65
CA ARG A 54 10.34 0.80 -18.41
C ARG A 54 11.59 1.40 -19.02
N TRP A 55 11.54 1.83 -20.28
CA TRP A 55 12.65 2.51 -20.93
C TRP A 55 13.05 3.78 -20.16
N ARG A 56 12.08 4.59 -19.73
CA ARG A 56 12.34 5.79 -18.93
C ARG A 56 13.01 5.46 -17.59
N LEU A 57 12.51 4.44 -16.89
CA LEU A 57 13.11 3.96 -15.64
C LEU A 57 14.55 3.45 -15.87
N GLU A 58 14.79 2.74 -16.96
CA GLU A 58 16.14 2.27 -17.31
C GLU A 58 17.10 3.45 -17.56
N GLN A 59 16.65 4.48 -18.28
CA GLN A 59 17.47 5.68 -18.48
C GLN A 59 17.76 6.43 -17.17
N SER A 60 16.75 6.58 -16.31
CA SER A 60 16.92 7.32 -15.05
C SER A 60 17.81 6.57 -14.05
N THR A 61 17.66 5.24 -13.97
CA THR A 61 18.47 4.38 -13.08
C THR A 61 19.91 4.17 -13.57
N LEU A 62 20.22 4.50 -14.84
CA LEU A 62 21.59 4.56 -15.38
C LEU A 62 22.26 5.93 -15.16
N HIS A 63 21.48 7.00 -15.06
CA HIS A 63 21.98 8.37 -14.86
C HIS A 63 21.38 8.96 -13.57
N VAL A 64 21.67 8.32 -12.45
CA VAL A 64 21.00 8.59 -11.16
C VAL A 64 21.26 10.00 -10.67
N HIS A 65 22.51 10.48 -10.74
CA HIS A 65 22.85 11.83 -10.27
C HIS A 65 22.06 12.92 -11.00
N GLU A 66 22.04 12.86 -12.34
CA GLU A 66 21.28 13.80 -13.19
C GLU A 66 19.78 13.71 -12.93
N SER A 67 19.27 12.48 -12.79
CA SER A 67 17.85 12.23 -12.50
C SER A 67 17.43 12.78 -11.14
N GLN A 68 18.25 12.55 -10.10
CA GLN A 68 18.02 13.11 -8.77
C GLN A 68 18.10 14.64 -8.77
N GLN A 69 18.99 15.23 -9.58
CA GLN A 69 19.09 16.68 -9.70
C GLN A 69 17.84 17.26 -10.38
N GLN A 70 17.32 16.59 -11.41
CA GLN A 70 16.07 16.98 -12.04
C GLN A 70 14.87 16.81 -11.10
N ALA A 71 14.82 15.72 -10.33
CA ALA A 71 13.78 15.49 -9.33
C ALA A 71 13.78 16.58 -8.25
N LEU A 72 14.96 16.93 -7.71
CA LEU A 72 15.09 18.02 -6.74
C LEU A 72 14.63 19.36 -7.32
N ARG A 73 15.03 19.70 -8.55
CA ARG A 73 14.57 20.92 -9.21
C ARG A 73 13.04 20.94 -9.37
N TRP A 74 12.43 19.81 -9.70
CA TRP A 74 10.98 19.68 -9.78
C TRP A 74 10.33 19.91 -8.41
N CYS A 75 10.79 19.24 -7.35
CA CYS A 75 10.27 19.42 -6.00
C CYS A 75 10.35 20.90 -5.53
N LEU A 76 11.44 21.59 -5.84
CA LEU A 76 11.63 22.99 -5.44
C LEU A 76 10.80 24.01 -6.24
N GLN A 77 10.22 23.64 -7.38
CA GLN A 77 9.34 24.54 -8.16
C GLN A 77 7.95 24.72 -7.53
N GLY A 78 7.49 23.77 -6.73
CA GLY A 78 6.17 23.80 -6.09
C GLY A 78 6.11 24.61 -4.81
N ALA A 79 7.21 24.64 -4.07
CA ALA A 79 7.32 25.42 -2.86
C ALA A 79 7.33 26.91 -3.23
N GLN A 80 6.24 27.64 -3.00
CA GLN A 80 6.19 29.11 -3.08
C GLN A 80 7.09 29.73 -2.00
N ARG A 81 8.40 29.52 -2.09
CA ARG A 81 9.40 30.07 -1.18
C ARG A 81 10.12 31.24 -1.86
N PRO A 82 10.19 32.43 -1.23
CA PRO A 82 10.95 33.54 -1.78
C PRO A 82 12.44 33.20 -1.76
N HIS A 83 13.10 33.36 -2.91
CA HIS A 83 14.54 33.63 -3.01
C HIS A 83 15.53 32.56 -2.51
N CYS A 84 15.38 31.29 -2.92
CA CYS A 84 16.52 30.36 -2.92
C CYS A 84 16.63 29.63 -4.28
N SER A 85 17.44 30.17 -5.19
CA SER A 85 17.76 29.51 -6.46
C SER A 85 18.82 28.44 -6.22
N PHE A 86 18.45 27.31 -5.60
CA PHE A 86 19.35 26.17 -5.50
C PHE A 86 19.51 25.55 -6.90
N THR A 87 20.67 25.74 -7.51
CA THR A 87 20.99 25.20 -8.85
C THR A 87 21.54 23.78 -8.80
N ASP A 88 22.11 23.38 -7.65
CA ASP A 88 22.79 22.11 -7.45
C ASP A 88 22.42 21.43 -6.12
N ILE A 89 22.47 20.08 -6.12
CA ILE A 89 22.18 19.22 -4.98
C ILE A 89 23.11 19.53 -3.82
N SER A 90 24.40 19.77 -4.08
CA SER A 90 25.40 20.03 -3.03
C SER A 90 25.05 21.30 -2.24
N THR A 91 24.70 22.38 -2.95
CA THR A 91 24.26 23.66 -2.38
C THR A 91 22.98 23.48 -1.56
N PHE A 92 21.97 22.79 -2.11
CA PHE A 92 20.73 22.48 -1.39
C PHE A 92 21.00 21.76 -0.05
N ARG A 93 21.85 20.73 -0.07
CA ARG A 93 22.20 19.92 1.11
C ARG A 93 23.04 20.67 2.14
N ASN A 94 23.84 21.65 1.73
CA ASN A 94 24.66 22.44 2.63
C ASN A 94 23.90 23.59 3.31
N HIS A 95 22.86 24.13 2.66
CA HIS A 95 22.13 25.29 3.17
C HIS A 95 20.89 24.95 4.00
N LEU A 96 20.25 23.81 3.76
CA LEU A 96 19.03 23.44 4.46
C LEU A 96 19.30 22.35 5.50
N PRO A 97 18.90 22.54 6.78
CA PRO A 97 19.07 21.52 7.79
C PRO A 97 18.11 20.34 7.56
N LEU A 98 18.42 19.19 8.20
CA LEU A 98 17.46 18.09 8.29
C LEU A 98 16.31 18.50 9.23
N THR A 99 15.07 18.27 8.79
CA THR A 99 13.86 18.53 9.59
C THR A 99 13.27 17.22 10.10
N LYS A 100 12.58 17.24 11.25
CA LYS A 100 11.79 16.10 11.74
C LYS A 100 10.33 16.28 11.32
N ALA A 101 9.65 15.18 10.99
CA ALA A 101 8.26 15.21 10.57
C ALA A 101 7.29 15.88 11.58
N SER A 102 7.57 15.83 12.89
CA SER A 102 6.74 16.47 13.93
C SER A 102 6.83 18.01 13.95
N GLN A 103 7.99 18.57 13.60
CA GLN A 103 8.21 20.03 13.61
C GLN A 103 7.48 20.75 12.47
N THR A 104 7.18 20.03 11.38
CA THR A 104 6.45 20.58 10.24
C THR A 104 4.97 20.84 10.58
N GLN A 105 4.41 20.15 11.58
CA GLN A 105 3.04 20.41 12.07
C GLN A 105 2.96 21.57 13.08
N GLU A 106 4.03 21.86 13.82
CA GLU A 106 4.02 22.89 14.87
C GLU A 106 4.23 24.32 14.33
N GLU A 107 5.04 24.51 13.28
CA GLU A 107 5.25 25.83 12.65
C GLU A 107 3.99 26.36 11.93
N GLU A 108 3.01 25.50 11.63
CA GLU A 108 1.75 25.83 10.95
C GLU A 108 0.56 26.12 11.88
N ASN A 109 0.72 26.07 13.21
CA ASN A 109 -0.39 26.40 14.14
C ASN A 109 -0.79 27.90 14.16
N GLY A 110 -0.23 28.71 13.27
CA GLY A 110 -0.55 30.13 13.10
C GLY A 110 -1.60 30.47 12.03
N GLU A 111 -1.87 29.60 11.04
CA GLU A 111 -2.80 29.91 9.94
C GLU A 111 -3.63 28.69 9.51
N GLN A 112 -4.95 28.86 9.58
CA GLN A 112 -6.09 28.04 9.09
C GLN A 112 -5.90 26.54 8.79
N PRO A 113 -6.80 25.66 9.28
CA PRO A 113 -6.72 24.22 9.08
C PRO A 113 -6.96 23.85 7.61
N LEU A 114 -5.94 23.26 6.98
CA LEU A 114 -6.07 22.63 5.66
C LEU A 114 -7.04 21.42 5.73
N PRO A 115 -7.80 21.17 4.65
CA PRO A 115 -8.75 20.08 4.60
C PRO A 115 -8.05 18.71 4.67
N PRO A 116 -8.76 17.63 5.04
CA PRO A 116 -8.18 16.31 5.20
C PRO A 116 -7.47 15.86 3.92
N THR A 117 -6.29 15.27 4.09
CA THR A 117 -5.37 14.71 3.09
C THR A 117 -6.05 13.70 2.16
N SER A 118 -6.79 14.18 1.16
CA SER A 118 -7.48 13.31 0.20
C SER A 118 -7.04 13.48 -1.25
N ASN A 119 -6.01 14.28 -1.53
CA ASN A 119 -5.38 14.39 -2.85
C ASN A 119 -3.94 14.91 -2.67
N GLN A 120 -3.06 14.09 -2.10
CA GLN A 120 -1.63 14.31 -2.35
C GLN A 120 -1.41 14.05 -3.85
N ASP A 121 -0.79 14.99 -4.56
CA ASP A 121 -0.54 14.93 -5.99
C ASP A 121 -0.11 13.51 -6.39
N LEU A 122 -0.96 12.82 -7.16
CA LEU A 122 -0.68 11.50 -7.70
C LEU A 122 0.53 11.62 -8.64
N GLY A 123 1.71 11.49 -8.04
CA GLY A 123 2.99 11.73 -8.69
C GLY A 123 3.29 10.70 -9.75
N GLU A 124 4.28 11.02 -10.57
CA GLU A 124 4.80 10.16 -11.63
C GLU A 124 5.18 8.76 -11.13
N ALA A 125 5.71 8.65 -9.91
CA ALA A 125 6.06 7.38 -9.28
C ALA A 125 4.83 6.47 -9.05
N SER A 126 3.68 7.04 -8.71
CA SER A 126 2.42 6.29 -8.52
C SER A 126 1.91 5.70 -9.83
N LEU A 127 1.97 6.47 -10.92
CA LEU A 127 1.65 5.99 -12.26
C LEU A 127 2.62 4.88 -12.68
N GLN A 128 3.91 5.10 -12.47
CA GLN A 128 4.97 4.17 -12.84
C GLN A 128 4.84 2.84 -12.08
N ALA A 129 4.59 2.88 -10.77
CA ALA A 129 4.32 1.70 -9.95
C ALA A 129 3.12 0.90 -10.47
N THR A 130 2.03 1.59 -10.80
CA THR A 130 0.82 0.94 -11.29
C THR A 130 1.02 0.29 -12.66
N VAL A 131 1.56 1.04 -13.62
CA VAL A 131 1.73 0.55 -15.01
C VAL A 131 2.73 -0.59 -15.07
N LEU A 132 3.90 -0.44 -14.43
CA LEU A 132 4.92 -1.49 -14.43
C LEU A 132 4.48 -2.69 -13.59
N GLY A 133 3.84 -2.46 -12.45
CA GLY A 133 3.33 -3.52 -11.58
C GLY A 133 2.25 -4.37 -12.27
N LEU A 134 1.31 -3.78 -13.01
CA LEU A 134 0.29 -4.53 -13.75
C LEU A 134 0.89 -5.41 -14.85
N VAL A 135 1.87 -4.90 -15.60
CA VAL A 135 2.56 -5.72 -16.64
C VAL A 135 3.40 -6.82 -16.01
N ALA A 136 4.11 -6.53 -14.92
CA ALA A 136 4.88 -7.52 -14.20
C ALA A 136 3.97 -8.63 -13.64
N LEU A 137 2.85 -8.24 -13.02
CA LEU A 137 1.84 -9.16 -12.49
C LEU A 137 1.31 -10.10 -13.57
N ASN A 138 0.91 -9.56 -14.73
CA ASN A 138 0.39 -10.39 -15.82
C ASN A 138 1.45 -11.27 -16.48
N LYS A 139 2.72 -10.84 -16.44
CA LYS A 139 3.84 -11.66 -16.93
C LYS A 139 4.10 -12.85 -16.00
N ALA A 140 4.07 -12.61 -14.69
CA ALA A 140 4.28 -13.64 -13.66
C ALA A 140 3.10 -14.62 -13.58
N TYR A 141 1.88 -14.08 -13.64
CA TYR A 141 0.63 -14.81 -13.47
C TYR A 141 -0.30 -14.51 -14.67
N PRO A 142 -0.14 -15.25 -15.78
CA PRO A 142 -1.04 -15.13 -16.92
C PRO A 142 -2.49 -15.36 -16.49
N GLU A 143 -3.42 -14.63 -17.10
CA GLU A 143 -4.87 -14.67 -16.79
C GLU A 143 -5.33 -13.94 -15.51
N VAL A 144 -4.43 -13.43 -14.66
CA VAL A 144 -4.86 -12.64 -13.48
C VAL A 144 -5.65 -11.40 -13.90
N LEU A 145 -5.20 -10.73 -14.96
CA LEU A 145 -5.87 -9.55 -15.52
C LEU A 145 -6.93 -9.90 -16.59
N ALA A 146 -7.29 -11.18 -16.73
CA ALA A 146 -8.43 -11.56 -17.55
C ALA A 146 -9.73 -11.01 -16.95
N GLN A 147 -10.75 -10.83 -17.80
CA GLN A 147 -12.04 -10.30 -17.38
C GLN A 147 -12.64 -11.13 -16.24
N GLY A 148 -12.97 -10.49 -15.10
CA GLY A 148 -13.50 -11.16 -13.92
C GLY A 148 -12.51 -12.05 -13.15
N GLY A 149 -11.21 -11.97 -13.48
CA GLY A 149 -10.15 -12.76 -12.85
C GLY A 149 -9.63 -12.18 -11.53
N THR A 150 -9.94 -10.93 -11.21
CA THR A 150 -9.46 -10.25 -10.00
C THR A 150 -10.64 -9.64 -9.24
N ALA A 151 -10.64 -9.73 -7.91
CA ALA A 151 -11.59 -9.00 -7.06
C ALA A 151 -10.85 -8.10 -6.07
N ARG A 152 -11.41 -6.92 -5.81
CA ARG A 152 -10.93 -6.02 -4.77
C ARG A 152 -11.80 -6.19 -3.52
N LEU A 153 -11.18 -6.48 -2.39
CA LEU A 153 -11.85 -6.76 -1.12
C LEU A 153 -11.98 -5.53 -0.21
N THR A 154 -11.19 -4.48 -0.45
CA THR A 154 -11.16 -3.25 0.35
C THR A 154 -11.57 -2.03 -0.48
N LEU A 155 -11.97 -0.95 0.18
CA LEU A 155 -12.33 0.30 -0.52
C LEU A 155 -11.10 0.97 -1.16
N THR A 156 -9.97 0.86 -0.47
CA THR A 156 -8.64 1.30 -0.93
C THR A 156 -8.09 0.33 -1.97
N SER A 157 -7.29 0.85 -2.89
CA SER A 157 -6.63 0.05 -3.93
C SER A 157 -5.17 -0.17 -3.56
N PRO A 158 -4.60 -1.38 -3.79
CA PRO A 158 -3.15 -1.56 -3.67
C PRO A 158 -2.37 -0.79 -4.73
N TRP A 159 -3.04 -0.41 -5.82
CA TRP A 159 -2.46 0.38 -6.90
C TRP A 159 -2.47 1.86 -6.53
N PRO A 160 -1.31 2.52 -6.37
CA PRO A 160 -1.22 3.91 -5.92
C PRO A 160 -1.90 4.91 -6.86
N GLN A 161 -2.08 4.54 -8.13
CA GLN A 161 -2.78 5.38 -9.10
C GLN A 161 -3.85 4.59 -9.84
N PRO A 162 -5.14 4.96 -9.72
CA PRO A 162 -6.16 4.38 -10.58
C PRO A 162 -5.92 4.83 -12.02
N LEU A 163 -5.75 3.87 -12.94
CA LEU A 163 -5.62 4.18 -14.37
C LEU A 163 -7.00 4.58 -14.93
N PRO A 164 -7.19 5.81 -15.44
CA PRO A 164 -8.47 6.25 -16.00
C PRO A 164 -8.86 5.36 -17.20
N TRP A 165 -7.87 4.95 -17.98
CA TRP A 165 -7.93 3.91 -19.01
C TRP A 165 -6.54 3.29 -19.15
N PRO A 166 -6.38 1.96 -19.24
CA PRO A 166 -7.43 0.93 -19.32
C PRO A 166 -7.88 0.35 -17.97
N GLY A 167 -7.56 0.97 -16.83
CA GLY A 167 -7.91 0.43 -15.50
C GLY A 167 -9.40 0.13 -15.32
N ASN A 168 -10.27 0.88 -16.02
CA ASN A 168 -11.73 0.65 -16.05
C ASN A 168 -12.20 -0.53 -16.93
N THR A 169 -11.34 -1.05 -17.82
CA THR A 169 -11.65 -2.16 -18.76
C THR A 169 -11.04 -3.50 -18.35
N LEU A 170 -10.12 -3.49 -17.38
CA LEU A 170 -9.69 -4.67 -16.65
C LEU A 170 -10.78 -4.93 -15.59
N ASP A 171 -11.90 -5.47 -16.04
CA ASP A 171 -13.13 -5.68 -15.28
C ASP A 171 -12.83 -6.44 -13.98
N ARG A 172 -12.67 -5.69 -12.90
CA ARG A 172 -12.43 -6.20 -11.56
C ARG A 172 -13.79 -6.55 -10.98
N VAL A 173 -13.92 -7.76 -10.45
CA VAL A 173 -15.11 -8.17 -9.72
C VAL A 173 -15.27 -7.24 -8.52
N GLY A 174 -16.29 -6.39 -8.58
CA GLY A 174 -16.60 -5.38 -7.58
C GLY A 174 -17.56 -4.33 -8.15
N THR A 175 -18.69 -4.13 -7.49
CA THR A 175 -19.68 -3.10 -7.82
C THR A 175 -19.03 -1.71 -7.90
N ARG A 176 -19.01 -1.14 -9.10
CA ARG A 176 -18.33 0.13 -9.40
C ARG A 176 -18.90 1.26 -8.54
N GLY A 177 -18.07 1.83 -7.67
CA GLY A 177 -18.43 2.98 -6.83
C GLY A 177 -19.19 2.67 -5.54
N THR A 178 -19.24 1.40 -5.11
CA THR A 178 -19.75 1.08 -3.77
C THR A 178 -18.82 1.59 -2.69
N LYS A 179 -19.42 2.22 -1.67
CA LYS A 179 -18.72 2.68 -0.46
C LYS A 179 -18.80 1.67 0.68
N ASP A 180 -19.35 0.49 0.40
CA ASP A 180 -19.59 -0.56 1.38
C ASP A 180 -18.56 -1.70 1.19
N PRO A 181 -17.65 -1.92 2.15
CA PRO A 181 -16.68 -3.02 2.07
C PRO A 181 -17.35 -4.39 2.05
N ARG A 182 -18.53 -4.53 2.65
CA ARG A 182 -19.27 -5.80 2.68
C ARG A 182 -19.78 -6.19 1.29
N ALA A 183 -20.21 -5.23 0.49
CA ALA A 183 -20.65 -5.47 -0.89
C ALA A 183 -19.51 -6.01 -1.76
N LEU A 184 -18.29 -5.47 -1.59
CA LEU A 184 -17.09 -5.95 -2.29
C LEU A 184 -16.77 -7.41 -1.96
N LEU A 185 -16.84 -7.78 -0.67
CA LEU A 185 -16.63 -9.15 -0.23
C LEU A 185 -17.70 -10.10 -0.77
N LEU A 186 -18.97 -9.70 -0.76
CA LEU A 186 -20.06 -10.50 -1.32
C LEU A 186 -19.88 -10.74 -2.84
N ASP A 187 -19.50 -9.71 -3.60
CA ASP A 187 -19.23 -9.84 -5.04
C ASP A 187 -18.08 -10.85 -5.30
N ALA A 188 -17.03 -10.81 -4.48
CA ALA A 188 -15.90 -11.73 -4.56
C ALA A 188 -16.29 -13.17 -4.22
N LEU A 189 -17.04 -13.38 -3.12
CA LEU A 189 -17.50 -14.72 -2.68
C LEU A 189 -18.43 -15.39 -3.69
N ARG A 190 -19.21 -14.59 -4.44
CA ARG A 190 -20.08 -15.08 -5.51
C ARG A 190 -19.30 -15.54 -6.76
N SER A 191 -18.02 -15.22 -6.84
CA SER A 191 -17.17 -15.47 -8.01
C SER A 191 -16.10 -16.52 -7.71
N PRO A 192 -16.33 -17.84 -7.97
CA PRO A 192 -15.33 -18.87 -7.71
C PRO A 192 -14.09 -18.81 -8.63
N GLY A 193 -14.21 -18.09 -9.75
CA GLY A 193 -13.21 -18.05 -10.81
C GLY A 193 -12.02 -17.13 -10.56
N LEU A 194 -11.93 -16.48 -9.39
CA LEU A 194 -10.88 -15.50 -9.11
C LEU A 194 -9.48 -16.12 -9.16
N ARG A 195 -8.56 -15.36 -9.72
CA ARG A 195 -7.13 -15.62 -9.88
C ARG A 195 -6.28 -14.70 -9.00
N ALA A 196 -6.79 -13.50 -8.68
CA ALA A 196 -6.17 -12.62 -7.71
C ALA A 196 -7.17 -11.94 -6.77
N LEU A 197 -6.71 -11.69 -5.54
CA LEU A 197 -7.36 -10.84 -4.57
C LEU A 197 -6.56 -9.55 -4.42
N GLU A 198 -7.26 -8.43 -4.35
CA GLU A 198 -6.64 -7.13 -4.12
C GLU A 198 -7.16 -6.49 -2.84
N ALA A 199 -6.25 -5.91 -2.07
CA ALA A 199 -6.57 -5.12 -0.89
C ALA A 199 -5.58 -3.97 -0.74
N GLY A 200 -5.99 -2.81 -0.22
CA GLY A 200 -5.11 -1.65 -0.08
C GLY A 200 -3.87 -1.96 0.72
N THR A 201 -4.04 -2.50 1.92
CA THR A 201 -2.96 -2.87 2.84
C THR A 201 -3.16 -4.29 3.37
N ALA A 202 -2.08 -4.91 3.85
CA ALA A 202 -2.15 -6.25 4.42
C ALA A 202 -3.00 -6.27 5.70
N VAL A 203 -2.97 -5.21 6.49
CA VAL A 203 -3.83 -5.06 7.68
C VAL A 203 -5.31 -5.00 7.30
N GLU A 204 -5.68 -4.24 6.27
CA GLU A 204 -7.08 -4.21 5.82
C GLU A 204 -7.52 -5.57 5.27
N LEU A 205 -6.64 -6.31 4.59
CA LEU A 205 -6.96 -7.67 4.14
C LEU A 205 -7.16 -8.63 5.32
N LEU A 206 -6.35 -8.48 6.37
CA LEU A 206 -6.51 -9.24 7.61
C LEU A 206 -7.88 -8.96 8.24
N ASP A 207 -8.32 -7.69 8.30
CA ASP A 207 -9.65 -7.31 8.77
C ASP A 207 -10.77 -7.99 7.98
N VAL A 208 -10.63 -8.07 6.65
CA VAL A 208 -11.61 -8.75 5.79
C VAL A 208 -11.75 -10.22 6.16
N PHE A 209 -10.64 -10.94 6.36
CA PHE A 209 -10.69 -12.36 6.73
C PHE A 209 -11.21 -12.60 8.15
N LEU A 210 -10.86 -11.73 9.10
CA LEU A 210 -11.40 -11.77 10.45
C LEU A 210 -12.92 -11.52 10.46
N GLY A 211 -13.38 -10.54 9.69
CA GLY A 211 -14.81 -10.27 9.50
C GLY A 211 -15.53 -11.43 8.81
N LEU A 212 -14.89 -12.08 7.83
CA LEU A 212 -15.44 -13.26 7.16
C LEU A 212 -15.68 -14.43 8.12
N GLU A 213 -14.79 -14.64 9.10
CA GLU A 213 -14.97 -15.65 10.14
C GLU A 213 -16.08 -15.28 11.15
N ALA A 214 -16.17 -13.99 11.49
CA ALA A 214 -17.18 -13.50 12.43
C ALA A 214 -18.60 -13.51 11.84
N ASP A 215 -18.74 -13.04 10.60
CA ASP A 215 -20.02 -12.77 9.94
C ASP A 215 -20.35 -13.80 8.84
N GLY A 216 -19.62 -14.91 8.79
CA GLY A 216 -19.68 -15.90 7.72
C GLY A 216 -21.06 -16.50 7.47
N GLU A 217 -21.83 -16.76 8.54
CA GLU A 217 -23.22 -17.25 8.42
C GLU A 217 -24.16 -16.22 7.79
N GLU A 218 -24.00 -14.95 8.14
CA GLU A 218 -24.81 -13.87 7.57
C GLU A 218 -24.48 -13.68 6.09
N LEU A 219 -23.19 -13.74 5.73
CA LEU A 219 -22.72 -13.68 4.34
C LEU A 219 -23.21 -14.88 3.53
N ALA A 220 -23.16 -16.09 4.08
CA ALA A 220 -23.71 -17.29 3.43
C ALA A 220 -25.23 -17.18 3.24
N GLY A 221 -25.95 -16.65 4.24
CA GLY A 221 -27.39 -16.36 4.14
C GLY A 221 -27.70 -15.36 3.02
N ALA A 222 -26.94 -14.28 2.91
CA ALA A 222 -27.08 -13.28 1.87
C ALA A 222 -26.83 -13.86 0.46
N ILE A 223 -25.81 -14.70 0.29
CA ILE A 223 -25.52 -15.38 -0.99
C ILE A 223 -26.64 -16.36 -1.36
N ALA A 224 -27.13 -17.16 -0.40
CA ALA A 224 -28.22 -18.11 -0.62
C ALA A 224 -29.52 -17.39 -1.02
N ALA A 225 -29.81 -16.24 -0.41
CA ALA A 225 -31.01 -15.44 -0.67
C ALA A 225 -30.90 -14.58 -1.96
N GLY A 226 -29.69 -14.35 -2.48
CA GLY A 226 -29.47 -13.49 -3.64
C GLY A 226 -29.42 -12.00 -3.30
N ASN A 227 -28.84 -11.63 -2.17
CA ASN A 227 -28.76 -10.24 -1.73
C ASN A 227 -27.28 -9.78 -1.63
N PRO A 228 -26.69 -9.15 -2.66
CA PRO A 228 -27.27 -8.81 -3.97
C PRO A 228 -27.15 -9.95 -5.02
N GLY A 229 -28.02 -9.93 -6.04
CA GLY A 229 -27.93 -10.76 -7.23
C GLY A 229 -28.84 -12.00 -7.26
N ALA A 230 -28.45 -13.02 -8.02
CA ALA A 230 -29.20 -14.27 -8.06
C ALA A 230 -28.93 -15.13 -6.80
N PRO A 231 -29.91 -15.90 -6.30
CA PRO A 231 -29.69 -16.83 -5.20
C PRO A 231 -28.70 -17.92 -5.62
N LEU A 232 -27.66 -18.15 -4.80
CA LEU A 232 -26.62 -19.15 -5.03
C LEU A 232 -26.49 -20.08 -3.80
N PRO A 233 -27.47 -20.95 -3.54
CA PRO A 233 -27.48 -21.80 -2.34
C PRO A 233 -26.28 -22.77 -2.28
N GLU A 234 -25.81 -23.26 -3.42
CA GLU A 234 -24.61 -24.12 -3.50
C GLU A 234 -23.36 -23.36 -3.05
N ARG A 235 -23.12 -22.14 -3.56
CA ARG A 235 -21.98 -21.32 -3.10
C ARG A 235 -22.07 -20.96 -1.61
N ALA A 236 -23.27 -20.75 -1.10
CA ALA A 236 -23.47 -20.51 0.33
C ALA A 236 -23.13 -21.74 1.18
N ALA A 237 -23.43 -22.96 0.69
CA ALA A 237 -23.04 -24.20 1.37
C ALA A 237 -21.52 -24.38 1.36
N GLU A 238 -20.86 -24.12 0.23
CA GLU A 238 -19.40 -24.17 0.11
C GLU A 238 -18.70 -23.17 1.04
N LEU A 239 -19.25 -21.95 1.20
CA LEU A 239 -18.73 -20.96 2.14
C LEU A 239 -18.80 -21.48 3.58
N ARG A 240 -19.93 -22.06 3.99
CA ARG A 240 -20.08 -22.63 5.34
C ARG A 240 -19.08 -23.76 5.58
N GLU A 241 -19.00 -24.70 4.63
CA GLU A 241 -18.06 -25.82 4.72
C GLU A 241 -16.60 -25.33 4.82
N ALA A 242 -16.22 -24.32 4.03
CA ALA A 242 -14.87 -23.75 4.08
C ALA A 242 -14.55 -23.09 5.44
N LEU A 243 -15.53 -22.43 6.05
CA LEU A 243 -15.39 -21.77 7.36
C LEU A 243 -15.34 -22.78 8.51
N GLU A 244 -16.13 -23.85 8.45
CA GLU A 244 -16.11 -24.94 9.45
C GLU A 244 -14.74 -25.61 9.56
N GLN A 245 -14.01 -25.67 8.44
CA GLN A 245 -12.64 -26.21 8.41
C GLN A 245 -11.56 -25.22 8.91
N GLY A 246 -11.95 -24.05 9.42
CA GLY A 246 -11.09 -23.07 10.08
C GLY A 246 -10.35 -22.10 9.14
N PRO A 247 -9.39 -21.31 9.65
CA PRO A 247 -8.75 -20.23 8.87
C PRO A 247 -7.65 -20.71 7.91
N ARG A 248 -6.99 -21.84 8.19
CA ARG A 248 -5.82 -22.28 7.40
C ARG A 248 -6.21 -22.65 5.97
N GLY A 249 -5.63 -21.95 5.00
CA GLY A 249 -5.90 -22.15 3.57
C GLY A 249 -7.30 -21.72 3.13
N LEU A 250 -8.01 -20.90 3.94
CA LEU A 250 -9.38 -20.47 3.65
C LEU A 250 -9.51 -19.82 2.26
N ALA A 251 -8.56 -18.97 1.87
CA ALA A 251 -8.63 -18.25 0.60
C ALA A 251 -8.65 -19.22 -0.61
N LEU A 252 -7.81 -20.26 -0.60
CA LEU A 252 -7.79 -21.25 -1.69
C LEU A 252 -9.01 -22.18 -1.68
N ARG A 253 -9.65 -22.42 -0.52
CA ARG A 253 -10.91 -23.16 -0.46
C ARG A 253 -12.07 -22.37 -1.07
N LEU A 254 -12.13 -21.08 -0.77
CA LEU A 254 -13.16 -20.18 -1.31
C LEU A 254 -12.93 -19.90 -2.81
N TRP A 255 -11.67 -19.73 -3.20
CA TRP A 255 -11.26 -19.43 -4.57
C TRP A 255 -10.16 -20.41 -5.05
N PRO A 256 -10.55 -21.60 -5.55
CA PRO A 256 -9.60 -22.66 -5.91
C PRO A 256 -8.61 -22.32 -7.03
N LYS A 257 -8.90 -21.29 -7.83
CA LYS A 257 -8.04 -20.85 -8.94
C LYS A 257 -7.14 -19.68 -8.56
N LEU A 258 -7.13 -19.27 -7.29
CA LEU A 258 -6.38 -18.13 -6.82
C LEU A 258 -4.88 -18.40 -6.89
N GLN A 259 -4.12 -17.44 -7.40
CA GLN A 259 -2.68 -17.55 -7.63
C GLN A 259 -1.88 -16.55 -6.79
N VAL A 260 -2.41 -15.34 -6.63
CA VAL A 260 -1.69 -14.22 -6.02
C VAL A 260 -2.61 -13.30 -5.23
N VAL A 261 -2.09 -12.78 -4.13
CA VAL A 261 -2.69 -11.70 -3.34
C VAL A 261 -1.89 -10.42 -3.61
N VAL A 262 -2.59 -9.37 -4.04
CA VAL A 262 -1.98 -8.07 -4.33
C VAL A 262 -2.35 -7.09 -3.23
N THR A 263 -1.36 -6.65 -2.45
CA THR A 263 -1.59 -5.77 -1.31
C THR A 263 -0.32 -4.98 -0.97
N LEU A 264 -0.45 -3.75 -0.44
CA LEU A 264 0.70 -3.00 0.03
C LEU A 264 1.22 -3.61 1.35
N ASP A 265 2.46 -4.10 1.31
CA ASP A 265 3.13 -4.75 2.46
C ASP A 265 4.21 -3.90 3.14
N ALA A 266 4.54 -2.74 2.58
CA ALA A 266 5.59 -1.88 3.12
C ALA A 266 5.13 -1.11 4.37
N GLY A 267 6.12 -0.64 5.15
CA GLY A 267 5.90 0.29 6.27
C GLY A 267 5.35 -0.36 7.55
N GLY A 268 5.96 -1.47 7.99
CA GLY A 268 5.63 -2.09 9.29
C GLY A 268 4.48 -3.11 9.25
N GLN A 269 4.16 -3.69 8.10
CA GLN A 269 3.06 -4.67 7.98
C GLN A 269 3.55 -6.13 7.90
N ALA A 270 4.77 -6.39 8.38
CA ALA A 270 5.41 -7.71 8.23
C ALA A 270 4.64 -8.80 8.98
N GLU A 271 4.14 -8.49 10.19
CA GLU A 271 3.32 -9.37 11.02
C GLU A 271 2.01 -9.72 10.32
N ALA A 272 1.32 -8.72 9.76
CA ALA A 272 0.05 -8.92 9.05
C ALA A 272 0.24 -9.83 7.83
N VAL A 273 1.27 -9.60 7.02
CA VAL A 273 1.59 -10.47 5.86
C VAL A 273 1.96 -11.88 6.30
N ALA A 274 2.78 -12.02 7.34
CA ALA A 274 3.14 -13.34 7.89
C ALA A 274 1.92 -14.06 8.49
N ALA A 275 1.00 -13.32 9.11
CA ALA A 275 -0.26 -13.85 9.62
C ALA A 275 -1.14 -14.38 8.49
N LEU A 276 -1.38 -13.55 7.47
CA LEU A 276 -2.13 -13.89 6.25
C LEU A 276 -1.55 -15.12 5.55
N GLY A 277 -0.25 -15.11 5.26
CA GLY A 277 0.41 -16.19 4.53
C GLY A 277 0.44 -17.53 5.28
N ALA A 278 0.39 -17.54 6.61
CA ALA A 278 0.39 -18.79 7.39
C ALA A 278 -1.00 -19.24 7.86
N LEU A 279 -2.03 -18.41 7.71
CA LEU A 279 -3.42 -18.76 8.02
C LEU A 279 -4.25 -18.76 6.74
N TRP A 280 -4.92 -17.66 6.41
CA TRP A 280 -5.91 -17.58 5.33
C TRP A 280 -5.35 -17.83 3.94
N CYS A 281 -4.18 -17.25 3.65
CA CYS A 281 -3.55 -17.24 2.33
C CYS A 281 -2.43 -18.28 2.19
N GLN A 282 -2.51 -19.38 2.95
CA GLN A 282 -1.51 -20.44 2.90
C GLN A 282 -1.32 -20.98 1.48
N GLY A 283 -0.09 -20.95 0.98
CA GLY A 283 0.27 -21.43 -0.36
C GLY A 283 0.06 -20.41 -1.49
N LEU A 284 -0.32 -19.17 -1.18
CA LEU A 284 -0.44 -18.09 -2.16
C LEU A 284 0.80 -17.21 -2.19
N ALA A 285 1.12 -16.67 -3.37
CA ALA A 285 2.10 -15.62 -3.52
C ALA A 285 1.53 -14.26 -3.10
N PHE A 286 2.39 -13.38 -2.60
CA PHE A 286 2.06 -11.99 -2.27
C PHE A 286 2.83 -11.05 -3.21
N PHE A 287 2.12 -10.07 -3.75
CA PHE A 287 2.72 -9.02 -4.57
C PHE A 287 2.31 -7.64 -4.06
N SER A 288 3.29 -6.88 -3.58
CA SER A 288 3.10 -5.46 -3.28
C SER A 288 3.69 -4.62 -4.39
N PRO A 289 2.88 -3.81 -5.12
CA PRO A 289 3.36 -3.07 -6.28
C PRO A 289 4.23 -1.87 -5.93
N ALA A 290 4.13 -1.34 -4.71
CA ALA A 290 4.77 -0.11 -4.31
C ALA A 290 5.12 -0.11 -2.82
N TYR A 291 6.18 0.62 -2.48
CA TYR A 291 6.41 1.11 -1.13
C TYR A 291 5.90 2.54 -1.07
N ALA A 292 4.80 2.75 -0.35
CA ALA A 292 4.21 4.06 -0.13
C ALA A 292 4.33 4.49 1.34
N ALA A 293 4.53 5.78 1.58
CA ALA A 293 4.52 6.42 2.89
C ALA A 293 3.81 7.78 2.82
N SER A 294 3.82 8.56 3.90
CA SER A 294 3.16 9.88 4.00
C SER A 294 3.62 10.92 2.97
N GLY A 295 4.75 10.69 2.28
CA GLY A 295 5.27 11.51 1.18
C GLY A 295 5.02 10.93 -0.23
N GLY A 296 4.17 9.91 -0.36
CA GLY A 296 3.85 9.25 -1.63
C GLY A 296 4.60 7.94 -1.86
N VAL A 297 4.69 7.53 -3.13
CA VAL A 297 5.37 6.29 -3.53
C VAL A 297 6.89 6.50 -3.51
N LEU A 298 7.57 5.78 -2.62
CA LEU A 298 9.01 5.84 -2.42
C LEU A 298 9.76 4.76 -3.20
N GLY A 299 9.11 3.61 -3.44
CA GLY A 299 9.76 2.48 -4.07
C GLY A 299 8.83 1.68 -4.97
N LEU A 300 9.43 1.02 -5.96
CA LEU A 300 8.74 0.23 -6.98
C LEU A 300 9.07 -1.24 -6.82
N ASN A 301 8.07 -2.12 -6.90
CA ASN A 301 8.31 -3.54 -7.05
C ASN A 301 8.11 -3.96 -8.52
N LEU A 302 9.17 -4.46 -9.13
CA LEU A 302 9.19 -4.83 -10.55
C LEU A 302 9.09 -6.34 -10.79
N GLN A 303 9.12 -7.16 -9.74
CA GLN A 303 9.29 -8.61 -9.84
C GLN A 303 8.37 -9.35 -8.86
N PRO A 304 7.13 -9.68 -9.26
CA PRO A 304 6.17 -10.41 -8.43
C PRO A 304 6.62 -11.81 -7.99
N GLU A 305 7.63 -12.37 -8.65
CA GLU A 305 8.20 -13.68 -8.33
C GLU A 305 9.26 -13.62 -7.23
N GLN A 306 9.75 -12.43 -6.88
CA GLN A 306 10.72 -12.26 -5.80
C GLN A 306 10.06 -12.35 -4.42
N PRO A 307 10.85 -12.63 -3.36
CA PRO A 307 10.36 -12.53 -2.00
C PRO A 307 9.73 -11.16 -1.73
N TYR A 308 8.61 -11.15 -1.00
CA TYR A 308 7.89 -9.94 -0.62
C TYR A 308 8.77 -8.96 0.18
N GLY A 309 8.39 -7.68 0.17
CA GLY A 309 9.08 -6.60 0.88
C GLY A 309 10.40 -6.11 0.24
N LEU A 310 10.58 -6.28 -1.07
CA LEU A 310 11.72 -5.73 -1.83
C LEU A 310 11.28 -4.63 -2.79
N TYR A 311 11.96 -3.49 -2.71
CA TYR A 311 11.58 -2.29 -3.46
C TYR A 311 12.79 -1.57 -4.05
N LEU A 312 12.71 -1.22 -5.33
CA LEU A 312 13.66 -0.32 -5.98
C LEU A 312 13.35 1.12 -5.59
N LEU A 313 14.32 1.87 -5.06
CA LEU A 313 14.18 3.33 -4.87
C LEU A 313 14.54 4.03 -6.19
N PRO A 314 13.56 4.60 -6.94
CA PRO A 314 13.84 5.30 -8.18
C PRO A 314 14.44 6.69 -7.89
N PRO A 315 15.23 7.26 -8.82
CA PRO A 315 15.85 8.58 -8.64
C PRO A 315 14.92 9.75 -8.99
N GLY A 316 13.60 9.50 -9.02
CA GLY A 316 12.56 10.46 -9.38
C GLY A 316 12.06 11.26 -8.17
N ALA A 317 10.89 11.89 -8.31
CA ALA A 317 10.20 12.54 -7.20
C ALA A 317 9.37 11.50 -6.40
N PRO A 318 9.34 11.58 -5.06
CA PRO A 318 10.02 12.57 -4.22
C PRO A 318 11.55 12.40 -4.22
N PHE A 319 12.30 13.48 -4.03
CA PHE A 319 13.76 13.42 -3.94
C PHE A 319 14.14 12.73 -2.63
N ILE A 320 14.83 11.58 -2.73
CA ILE A 320 15.24 10.74 -1.61
C ILE A 320 16.74 10.90 -1.34
N GLU A 321 17.07 11.22 -0.09
CA GLU A 321 18.42 11.08 0.47
C GLU A 321 18.45 9.93 1.49
N LEU A 322 19.63 9.34 1.69
CA LEU A 322 19.86 8.23 2.61
C LEU A 322 20.70 8.71 3.79
N LEU A 323 20.15 8.71 5.00
CA LEU A 323 20.89 9.04 6.21
C LEU A 323 21.42 7.74 6.85
N PRO A 324 22.75 7.51 6.92
CA PRO A 324 23.28 6.27 7.51
C PRO A 324 22.86 6.11 8.98
N VAL A 325 22.33 4.95 9.34
CA VAL A 325 22.07 4.59 10.73
C VAL A 325 23.39 4.12 11.35
N LYS A 326 23.92 4.86 12.34
CA LYS A 326 25.14 4.47 13.07
C LYS A 326 24.75 3.55 14.24
N GLU A 327 25.49 2.46 14.42
CA GLU A 327 25.46 1.68 15.67
C GLU A 327 26.23 2.45 16.76
N GLY A 328 25.51 3.14 17.65
CA GLY A 328 26.08 3.84 18.81
C GLY A 328 25.80 5.35 18.85
N THR A 329 25.79 5.88 20.07
CA THR A 329 25.35 7.22 20.54
C THR A 329 26.21 8.40 20.05
N GLN A 330 26.59 8.43 18.78
CA GLN A 330 27.36 9.53 18.21
C GLN A 330 26.49 10.29 17.21
N GLU A 331 25.74 11.26 17.75
CA GLU A 331 25.13 12.39 17.02
C GLU A 331 26.21 13.30 16.42
N GLU A 332 27.08 12.73 15.60
CA GLU A 332 27.95 13.51 14.72
C GLU A 332 27.29 13.51 13.35
N ALA A 333 26.85 14.71 12.95
CA ALA A 333 26.32 15.12 11.65
C ALA A 333 26.73 14.18 10.49
N ALA A 334 26.06 13.04 10.37
CA ALA A 334 26.26 12.17 9.23
C ALA A 334 25.65 12.91 8.05
N SER A 335 26.50 13.33 7.11
CA SER A 335 26.00 13.81 5.84
C SER A 335 25.13 12.72 5.24
N THR A 336 23.95 13.10 4.77
CA THR A 336 23.12 12.22 3.94
C THR A 336 23.92 11.71 2.74
N LEU A 337 23.42 10.68 2.08
CA LEU A 337 24.01 10.11 0.88
C LEU A 337 22.98 10.14 -0.24
N LEU A 338 23.46 10.21 -1.47
CA LEU A 338 22.65 10.01 -2.67
C LEU A 338 22.41 8.52 -2.89
N LEU A 339 21.49 8.20 -3.80
CA LEU A 339 21.12 6.80 -4.07
C LEU A 339 22.31 5.98 -4.60
N THR A 340 23.21 6.59 -5.37
CA THR A 340 24.42 5.93 -5.92
C THR A 340 25.48 5.61 -4.87
N GLU A 341 25.42 6.25 -3.70
CA GLU A 341 26.40 6.10 -2.63
C GLU A 341 25.98 5.03 -1.61
N ALA A 342 24.79 4.44 -1.80
CA ALA A 342 24.23 3.40 -0.96
C ALA A 342 25.07 2.12 -1.00
N GLN A 343 25.33 1.54 0.18
CA GLN A 343 26.12 0.32 0.31
C GLN A 343 25.23 -0.88 0.67
N GLN A 344 25.44 -1.99 -0.02
CA GLN A 344 24.70 -3.23 0.26
C GLN A 344 24.94 -3.71 1.70
N GLY A 345 23.88 -4.16 2.36
CA GLY A 345 23.88 -4.64 3.74
C GLY A 345 23.83 -3.53 4.79
N LYS A 346 23.93 -2.26 4.41
CA LYS A 346 23.83 -1.11 5.33
C LYS A 346 22.38 -0.62 5.45
N GLU A 347 22.12 0.01 6.59
CA GLU A 347 20.82 0.57 6.95
C GLU A 347 20.85 2.09 6.88
N TYR A 348 19.78 2.65 6.34
CA TYR A 348 19.62 4.07 6.11
C TYR A 348 18.22 4.50 6.51
N GLU A 349 18.13 5.63 7.20
CA GLU A 349 16.88 6.35 7.36
C GLU A 349 16.59 7.16 6.09
N LEU A 350 15.35 7.11 5.61
CA LEU A 350 14.92 7.87 4.44
C LEU A 350 14.68 9.34 4.79
N VAL A 351 15.27 10.23 3.99
CA VAL A 351 15.05 11.67 4.06
C VAL A 351 14.41 12.13 2.76
N LEU A 352 13.26 12.81 2.86
CA LEU A 352 12.44 13.18 1.71
C LEU A 352 12.40 14.69 1.48
N THR A 353 12.40 15.05 0.21
CA THR A 353 11.96 16.37 -0.26
C THR A 353 10.91 16.17 -1.35
N ASP A 354 9.73 16.76 -1.17
CA ASP A 354 8.63 16.68 -2.12
C ASP A 354 8.24 18.06 -2.67
N HIS A 355 7.23 18.08 -3.53
CA HIS A 355 6.74 19.31 -4.16
C HIS A 355 5.76 20.11 -3.27
N ALA A 356 5.24 19.50 -2.20
CA ALA A 356 4.14 20.04 -1.41
C ALA A 356 4.67 20.75 -0.15
N SER A 357 5.28 20.00 0.78
CA SER A 357 5.61 20.51 2.11
C SER A 357 6.87 19.89 2.74
N LEU A 358 7.35 18.76 2.24
CA LEU A 358 8.52 18.09 2.80
C LEU A 358 9.81 18.67 2.21
N THR A 359 10.71 19.15 3.07
CA THR A 359 12.05 19.59 2.66
C THR A 359 13.08 19.01 3.60
N ARG A 360 13.94 18.13 3.07
CA ARG A 360 14.94 17.37 3.84
C ARG A 360 14.35 16.79 5.13
N CYS A 361 13.13 16.27 5.03
CA CYS A 361 12.37 15.76 6.14
C CYS A 361 12.75 14.30 6.41
N ARG A 362 13.20 14.04 7.63
CA ARG A 362 13.46 12.70 8.16
C ARG A 362 12.14 11.97 8.33
N LEU A 363 11.93 10.94 7.51
CA LEU A 363 10.71 10.14 7.53
C LEU A 363 10.64 9.20 8.74
N GLY A 364 11.80 8.85 9.32
CA GLY A 364 11.94 7.81 10.33
C GLY A 364 12.03 6.41 9.74
N ASP A 365 11.61 6.17 8.50
CA ASP A 365 11.69 4.84 7.88
C ASP A 365 13.14 4.40 7.69
N VAL A 366 13.50 3.29 8.35
CA VAL A 366 14.80 2.65 8.19
C VAL A 366 14.68 1.50 7.20
N VAL A 367 15.52 1.55 6.18
CA VAL A 367 15.60 0.55 5.14
C VAL A 367 17.01 -0.03 5.05
N ARG A 368 17.09 -1.34 4.75
CA ARG A 368 18.36 -2.01 4.46
C ARG A 368 18.51 -2.20 2.97
N VAL A 369 19.68 -1.85 2.43
CA VAL A 369 20.01 -2.12 1.02
C VAL A 369 20.29 -3.62 0.85
N VAL A 370 19.47 -4.32 0.09
CA VAL A 370 19.63 -5.76 -0.17
C VAL A 370 20.32 -6.05 -1.48
N GLY A 371 20.32 -5.09 -2.41
CA GLY A 371 20.90 -5.22 -3.73
C GLY A 371 20.87 -3.91 -4.50
N VAL A 372 21.21 -3.96 -5.78
CA VAL A 372 21.28 -2.80 -6.65
C VAL A 372 20.65 -3.17 -8.00
N TYR A 373 19.84 -2.27 -8.55
CA TYR A 373 19.33 -2.33 -9.91
C TYR A 373 19.91 -1.14 -10.68
N ASN A 374 20.75 -1.43 -11.68
CA ASN A 374 21.61 -0.43 -12.33
C ASN A 374 22.47 0.31 -11.28
N GLN A 375 22.18 1.58 -10.99
CA GLN A 375 22.85 2.36 -9.93
C GLN A 375 21.92 2.74 -8.77
N CYS A 376 20.69 2.22 -8.75
CA CYS A 376 19.70 2.50 -7.72
C CYS A 376 19.63 1.35 -6.70
N PRO A 377 19.50 1.66 -5.40
CA PRO A 377 19.42 0.64 -4.37
C PRO A 377 18.06 -0.07 -4.40
N VAL A 378 18.11 -1.39 -4.25
CA VAL A 378 16.96 -2.22 -3.89
C VAL A 378 16.97 -2.41 -2.39
N VAL A 379 15.88 -2.05 -1.73
CA VAL A 379 15.80 -1.96 -0.28
C VAL A 379 14.70 -2.83 0.30
N ARG A 380 14.83 -3.15 1.57
CA ARG A 380 13.81 -3.77 2.43
C ARG A 380 13.56 -2.86 3.62
N PHE A 381 12.29 -2.61 3.94
CA PHE A 381 11.90 -1.91 5.15
C PHE A 381 12.26 -2.75 6.39
N ILE A 382 12.86 -2.13 7.41
CA ILE A 382 13.24 -2.79 8.66
C ILE A 382 12.36 -2.31 9.82
N TYR A 383 12.35 -1.01 10.12
CA TYR A 383 11.57 -0.41 11.24
C TYR A 383 11.39 1.11 11.03
N ARG A 384 10.60 1.78 11.87
CA ARG A 384 10.43 3.25 11.85
C ARG A 384 10.99 3.90 13.13
N LEU A 385 12.00 4.76 12.98
CA LEU A 385 12.56 5.59 14.05
C LEU A 385 11.56 6.62 14.56
N GLY A 386 11.68 6.97 15.83
CA GLY A 386 10.84 7.99 16.48
C GLY A 386 9.44 7.49 16.85
N GLN A 387 9.13 6.23 16.60
CA GLN A 387 8.04 5.53 17.28
C GLN A 387 8.56 5.00 18.60
N THR A 388 8.75 5.91 19.55
CA THR A 388 9.11 5.51 20.90
C THR A 388 7.91 5.63 21.83
N LEU A 389 7.75 4.64 22.68
CA LEU A 389 6.77 4.65 23.75
C LEU A 389 7.48 5.12 25.02
N SER A 390 6.99 6.23 25.58
CA SER A 390 7.41 6.73 26.88
C SER A 390 6.19 6.87 27.78
N VAL A 391 6.10 6.07 28.84
CA VAL A 391 5.02 6.17 29.83
C VAL A 391 5.49 6.93 31.06
N ARG A 392 6.76 6.78 31.46
CA ARG A 392 7.40 7.47 32.58
C ARG A 392 8.82 7.97 32.30
N GLY A 393 9.11 8.31 31.04
CA GLY A 393 10.42 8.84 30.65
C GLY A 393 11.41 7.78 30.17
N GLU A 394 11.00 6.50 30.11
CA GLU A 394 11.67 5.48 29.31
C GLU A 394 11.46 5.75 27.81
N ASP A 395 12.47 5.53 26.99
CA ASP A 395 12.38 5.68 25.53
C ASP A 395 12.43 4.28 24.91
N ILE A 396 11.26 3.65 24.72
CA ILE A 396 11.16 2.28 24.17
C ILE A 396 10.92 2.37 22.66
N GLY A 397 11.92 2.01 21.85
CA GLY A 397 11.77 1.89 20.40
C GLY A 397 10.80 0.78 19.96
N GLU A 398 10.17 0.97 18.79
CA GLU A 398 9.29 0.01 18.13
C GLU A 398 9.92 -1.38 18.00
N ASP A 399 11.21 -1.46 17.69
CA ASP A 399 11.97 -2.69 17.53
C ASP A 399 12.06 -3.48 18.85
N LEU A 400 12.45 -2.80 19.94
CA LEU A 400 12.52 -3.38 21.27
C LEU A 400 11.13 -3.79 21.77
N PHE A 401 10.13 -2.95 21.50
CA PHE A 401 8.74 -3.24 21.83
C PHE A 401 8.23 -4.48 21.09
N SER A 402 8.42 -4.54 19.77
CA SER A 402 8.01 -5.65 18.92
C SER A 402 8.67 -6.96 19.34
N GLU A 403 9.96 -6.92 19.67
CA GLU A 403 10.68 -8.09 20.17
C GLU A 403 10.14 -8.55 21.53
N ALA A 404 9.96 -7.62 22.47
CA ALA A 404 9.42 -7.93 23.79
C ALA A 404 8.00 -8.50 23.69
N LEU A 405 7.17 -7.92 22.83
CA LEU A 405 5.82 -8.39 22.56
C LEU A 405 5.82 -9.78 21.92
N GLY A 406 6.68 -10.01 20.93
CA GLY A 406 6.85 -11.33 20.31
C GLY A 406 7.25 -12.40 21.32
N ARG A 407 8.19 -12.09 22.23
CA ARG A 407 8.57 -12.98 23.34
C ARG A 407 7.42 -13.23 24.31
N ALA A 408 6.64 -12.20 24.64
CA ALA A 408 5.49 -12.33 25.54
C ALA A 408 4.37 -13.19 24.93
N VAL A 409 4.00 -12.94 23.67
CA VAL A 409 3.00 -13.76 22.95
C VAL A 409 3.50 -15.20 22.80
N GLY A 410 4.80 -15.41 22.60
CA GLY A 410 5.41 -16.74 22.55
C GLY A 410 5.25 -17.56 23.84
N GLN A 411 4.96 -16.92 24.98
CA GLN A 411 4.67 -17.62 26.25
C GLN A 411 3.23 -18.15 26.32
N TRP A 412 2.35 -17.74 25.40
CA TRP A 412 0.95 -18.19 25.35
C TRP A 412 0.80 -19.35 24.36
N PRO A 413 0.56 -20.59 24.84
CA PRO A 413 0.46 -21.74 23.96
C PRO A 413 -0.66 -21.59 22.93
N GLY A 414 -0.29 -21.63 21.65
CA GLY A 414 -1.22 -21.50 20.53
C GLY A 414 -1.63 -20.07 20.19
N ALA A 415 -1.11 -19.05 20.89
CA ALA A 415 -1.30 -17.67 20.50
C ALA A 415 -0.43 -17.31 19.29
N LYS A 416 -1.00 -16.58 18.33
CA LYS A 416 -0.24 -16.00 17.20
C LYS A 416 -0.49 -14.50 17.14
N LEU A 417 0.57 -13.70 17.19
CA LEU A 417 0.52 -12.26 16.95
C LEU A 417 0.10 -12.02 15.50
N LEU A 418 -0.96 -11.23 15.29
CA LEU A 418 -1.45 -10.88 13.97
C LEU A 418 -0.98 -9.50 13.54
N ASP A 419 -1.16 -8.54 14.43
CA ASP A 419 -0.76 -7.15 14.28
C ASP A 419 -0.75 -6.47 15.65
N HIS A 420 -0.08 -5.33 15.76
CA HIS A 420 -0.06 -4.51 16.96
C HIS A 420 -0.04 -3.02 16.62
N GLY A 421 -0.71 -2.22 17.45
CA GLY A 421 -0.61 -0.77 17.41
C GLY A 421 -0.38 -0.25 18.81
N CYS A 422 0.41 0.81 18.95
CA CYS A 422 0.61 1.45 20.23
C CYS A 422 0.26 2.93 20.13
N VAL A 423 -0.51 3.41 21.10
CA VAL A 423 -0.87 4.83 21.21
C VAL A 423 -0.47 5.32 22.59
N GLU A 424 0.39 6.33 22.61
CA GLU A 424 0.62 7.13 23.81
C GLU A 424 -0.58 8.05 24.02
N SER A 425 -1.26 7.93 25.17
CA SER A 425 -2.30 8.89 25.53
C SER A 425 -1.65 10.15 26.11
N SER A 426 -1.68 11.25 25.39
CA SER A 426 -1.28 12.58 25.86
C SER A 426 -2.30 13.16 26.87
N ILE A 427 -2.39 12.56 28.07
CA ILE A 427 -3.24 13.06 29.17
C ILE A 427 -2.48 14.00 30.12
N LEU A 428 -1.20 14.27 29.87
CA LEU A 428 -0.31 14.97 30.81
C LEU A 428 -0.08 16.48 30.54
N GLU A 429 -0.92 17.16 29.76
CA GLU A 429 -0.81 18.63 29.58
C GLU A 429 -1.92 19.47 30.23
N TRP A 430 -2.78 18.93 31.09
CA TRP A 430 -3.78 19.74 31.83
C TRP A 430 -3.37 20.11 33.27
N GLY A 431 -2.07 20.13 33.58
CA GLY A 431 -1.59 20.26 34.97
C GLY A 431 -1.01 21.60 35.41
N ARG A 432 -0.92 22.61 34.52
CA ARG A 432 -0.29 23.89 34.90
C ARG A 432 -0.82 25.08 34.10
N THR A 433 -2.07 25.45 34.37
CA THR A 433 -2.52 26.84 34.21
C THR A 433 -3.27 27.23 35.46
N ASP A 434 -2.77 28.28 36.11
CA ASP A 434 -3.33 28.88 37.32
C ASP A 434 -4.81 29.26 37.13
N GLY A 435 -5.60 28.94 38.15
CA GLY A 435 -6.92 29.45 38.54
C GLY A 435 -7.86 30.05 37.48
N ALA A 436 -8.95 29.32 37.19
CA ALA A 436 -10.32 29.84 37.20
C ALA A 436 -11.34 28.70 37.03
N GLU A 437 -12.33 28.65 37.93
CA GLU A 437 -13.55 27.83 37.80
C GLU A 437 -14.36 28.23 36.55
N ASP A 438 -14.86 27.26 35.77
CA ASP A 438 -16.28 26.81 35.84
C ASP A 438 -16.70 26.02 34.58
N THR A 439 -16.93 24.72 34.79
CA THR A 439 -17.90 23.78 34.20
C THR A 439 -18.47 24.01 32.78
N ARG A 440 -18.13 23.11 31.85
CA ARG A 440 -19.12 22.40 30.99
C ARG A 440 -18.68 20.96 30.72
N LEU A 441 -19.44 20.00 31.27
CA LEU A 441 -19.38 18.58 30.95
C LEU A 441 -19.60 18.36 29.45
N GLY A 442 -18.60 17.82 28.77
CA GLY A 442 -18.72 17.16 27.46
C GLY A 442 -18.45 15.67 27.62
N SER A 443 -19.48 14.87 27.43
CA SER A 443 -19.51 13.42 27.62
C SER A 443 -18.59 12.69 26.62
N CYS A 444 -17.67 11.85 27.11
CA CYS A 444 -16.96 10.85 26.30
C CYS A 444 -17.92 9.70 25.95
N PRO A 445 -18.09 9.30 24.68
CA PRO A 445 -18.97 8.21 24.31
C PRO A 445 -18.17 6.90 24.13
N PHE A 446 -17.58 6.37 25.20
CA PHE A 446 -17.24 4.94 25.25
C PHE A 446 -17.34 4.46 26.69
N THR A 447 -18.42 3.73 26.96
CA THR A 447 -18.74 3.13 28.25
C THR A 447 -17.77 2.01 28.59
N GLY A 448 -17.09 2.13 29.74
CA GLY A 448 -16.65 0.98 30.52
C GLY A 448 -15.16 0.84 30.83
N SER A 449 -14.50 1.87 31.37
CA SER A 449 -13.30 1.66 32.19
C SER A 449 -13.27 2.69 33.33
N MET A 450 -13.38 2.21 34.57
CA MET A 450 -13.06 3.01 35.76
C MET A 450 -11.53 3.14 35.84
N CYS A 451 -10.99 4.29 35.44
CA CYS A 451 -9.59 4.62 35.71
C CYS A 451 -9.47 5.27 37.10
N ALA A 452 -8.93 4.53 38.06
CA ALA A 452 -8.31 5.11 39.25
C ALA A 452 -6.83 5.41 38.92
N HIS A 453 -6.48 6.71 38.85
CA HIS A 453 -5.12 7.27 38.85
C HIS A 453 -4.03 6.45 38.13
N GLY A 454 -3.87 6.66 36.82
CA GLY A 454 -2.71 6.18 36.08
C GLY A 454 -2.80 6.53 34.59
N VAL A 455 -1.72 7.09 34.05
CA VAL A 455 -1.49 7.28 32.61
C VAL A 455 -1.67 5.93 31.92
N CYS A 456 -2.49 5.88 30.87
CA CYS A 456 -2.82 4.65 30.16
C CYS A 456 -2.20 4.71 28.75
N SER A 457 -1.07 4.05 28.54
CA SER A 457 -0.65 3.70 27.18
C SER A 457 -1.49 2.50 26.74
N GLN A 458 -2.20 2.65 25.63
CA GLN A 458 -2.99 1.57 25.07
C GLN A 458 -2.16 0.85 24.02
N ILE A 459 -1.85 -0.42 24.30
CA ILE A 459 -1.31 -1.37 23.33
C ILE A 459 -2.53 -2.10 22.77
N LEU A 460 -2.85 -1.86 21.51
CA LEU A 460 -3.86 -2.63 20.81
C LEU A 460 -3.22 -3.90 20.29
N LEU A 461 -3.44 -5.02 20.99
CA LEU A 461 -2.92 -6.31 20.60
C LEU A 461 -4.00 -7.12 19.87
N ARG A 462 -3.67 -7.66 18.70
CA ARG A 462 -4.49 -8.71 18.08
C ARG A 462 -3.74 -10.03 18.05
N ALA A 463 -4.25 -10.99 18.81
CA ALA A 463 -3.74 -12.36 18.83
C ALA A 463 -4.87 -13.38 18.60
N LEU A 464 -4.58 -14.40 17.80
CA LEU A 464 -5.46 -15.57 17.63
C LEU A 464 -5.10 -16.63 18.68
N LEU A 465 -6.08 -17.07 19.48
CA LEU A 465 -5.96 -18.20 20.41
C LEU A 465 -6.55 -19.49 19.79
N PRO A 466 -6.13 -20.69 20.26
CA PRO A 466 -6.57 -21.97 19.70
C PRO A 466 -8.08 -22.24 19.80
N THR A 467 -8.84 -21.46 20.60
CA THR A 467 -10.30 -21.48 20.65
C THR A 467 -10.87 -20.20 20.02
N THR A 468 -10.91 -20.13 18.69
CA THR A 468 -11.80 -19.34 17.79
C THR A 468 -12.32 -17.94 18.21
N ARG A 469 -11.68 -17.22 19.12
CA ARG A 469 -12.06 -15.85 19.47
C ARG A 469 -10.84 -14.95 19.47
N CYS A 470 -10.84 -13.97 18.57
CA CYS A 470 -9.95 -12.82 18.65
C CYS A 470 -10.18 -12.10 19.98
N LEU A 471 -9.13 -11.98 20.78
CA LEU A 471 -9.14 -11.07 21.92
C LEU A 471 -8.75 -9.68 21.42
N TRP A 472 -9.68 -8.73 21.54
CA TRP A 472 -9.35 -7.33 21.71
C TRP A 472 -9.02 -7.14 23.19
N ARG A 473 -7.78 -6.81 23.53
CA ARG A 473 -7.41 -6.39 24.87
C ARG A 473 -6.64 -5.09 24.81
#